data_AF-A0A966A5R7-F1
#
_entry.id   AF-A0A966A5R7-F1
#
_cell.length_a   1.000
_cell.length_b   1.000
_cell.length_c   1.000
_cell.angle_alpha   90.00
_cell.angle_beta   90.00
_cell.angle_gamma   90.00
#
_symmetry.space_group_name_H-M   'P 1'
#
loop_
_entity.id
_entity.type
_entity.pdbx_description
1 polymer ?
#
loop_
_entity_poly.entity_id
_entity_poly.type
_entity_poly.pdbx_seq_one_letter_code
_entity_poly.pdbx_strand_id
1 'polypeptide(L)'
;MTKELTDLERNLQETKKQFLTTAKRVTNQLDRQRKRMRADLSRANARARRAREQLQKKTERLASTTAKKARQELRKQIRNLEKLLDTTKREAVQLRKDLAVVLQDLKSARKHLAHALHIDRAMGKVQRDLARKTKAKKRPAKKAAAKATVAKKKVARKKAVRKPAASKKVAKKKSAAKQTSSKKTPDRQKAA
;
A
#
# COMPACT_ATOMS: atom_id res chain seq x y z
N MET A 1 -3.06 -33.62 -31.57
CA MET A 1 -2.37 -32.34 -31.36
C MET A 1 -1.16 -32.34 -32.28
N THR A 2 -1.01 -31.33 -33.15
CA THR A 2 0.18 -31.16 -33.98
C THR A 2 1.32 -30.57 -33.11
N LYS A 3 2.59 -30.82 -33.47
CA LYS A 3 3.76 -30.33 -32.72
C LYS A 3 3.76 -28.80 -32.60
N GLU A 4 3.37 -28.12 -33.66
CA GLU A 4 3.22 -26.65 -33.70
C GLU A 4 2.24 -26.12 -32.65
N LEU A 5 1.10 -26.81 -32.45
CA LEU A 5 0.09 -26.40 -31.49
C LEU A 5 0.60 -26.55 -30.05
N THR A 6 1.37 -27.60 -29.77
CA THR A 6 1.99 -27.79 -28.45
C THR A 6 3.09 -26.76 -28.16
N ASP A 7 3.83 -26.33 -29.17
CA ASP A 7 4.86 -25.30 -29.01
C ASP A 7 4.23 -23.91 -28.79
N LEU A 8 3.15 -23.59 -29.50
CA LEU A 8 2.36 -22.37 -29.26
C LEU A 8 1.78 -22.34 -27.83
N GLU A 9 1.25 -23.46 -27.33
CA GLU A 9 0.72 -23.55 -25.97
C GLU A 9 1.82 -23.32 -24.92
N ARG A 10 3.01 -23.87 -25.11
CA ARG A 10 4.18 -23.64 -24.23
C ARG A 10 4.61 -22.18 -24.24
N ASN A 11 4.80 -21.60 -25.42
CA ASN A 11 5.18 -20.20 -25.59
C ASN A 11 4.17 -19.26 -24.93
N LEU A 12 2.87 -19.53 -25.08
CA LEU A 12 1.82 -18.74 -24.43
C LEU A 12 1.92 -18.84 -22.89
N GLN A 13 2.15 -20.03 -22.34
CA GLN A 13 2.32 -20.20 -20.90
C GLN A 13 3.57 -19.50 -20.35
N GLU A 14 4.68 -19.55 -21.08
CA GLU A 14 5.93 -18.89 -20.70
C GLU A 14 5.83 -17.38 -20.75
N THR A 15 5.36 -16.82 -21.88
CA THR A 15 5.15 -15.39 -22.06
C THR A 15 4.20 -14.83 -21.01
N LYS A 16 3.13 -15.57 -20.67
CA LYS A 16 2.23 -15.23 -19.57
C LYS A 16 2.94 -15.16 -18.22
N LYS A 17 3.73 -16.17 -17.87
CA LYS A 17 4.48 -16.20 -16.60
C LYS A 17 5.44 -15.01 -16.54
N GLN A 18 6.18 -14.76 -17.61
CA GLN A 18 7.10 -13.63 -17.74
C GLN A 18 6.38 -12.29 -17.64
N PHE A 19 5.22 -12.14 -18.27
CA PHE A 19 4.41 -10.92 -18.20
C PHE A 19 3.91 -10.65 -16.77
N LEU A 20 3.44 -11.70 -16.07
CA LEU A 20 3.00 -11.56 -14.68
C LEU A 20 4.15 -11.23 -13.72
N THR A 21 5.30 -11.88 -13.87
CA THR A 21 6.46 -11.64 -13.01
C THR A 21 7.03 -10.24 -13.23
N THR A 22 7.15 -9.81 -14.49
CA THR A 22 7.60 -8.45 -14.84
C THR A 22 6.61 -7.39 -14.33
N ALA A 23 5.31 -7.54 -14.56
CA ALA A 23 4.30 -6.61 -14.03
C ALA A 23 4.35 -6.50 -12.50
N LYS A 24 4.48 -7.63 -11.78
CA LYS A 24 4.66 -7.64 -10.32
C LYS A 24 5.97 -6.98 -9.88
N ARG A 25 7.07 -7.24 -10.59
CA ARG A 25 8.38 -6.65 -10.28
C ARG A 25 8.35 -5.13 -10.46
N VAL A 26 7.82 -4.64 -11.57
CA VAL A 26 7.71 -3.20 -11.88
C VAL A 26 6.84 -2.50 -10.86
N THR A 27 5.65 -3.02 -10.56
CA THR A 27 4.77 -2.43 -9.54
C THR A 27 5.42 -2.37 -8.17
N ASN A 28 6.07 -3.45 -7.72
CA ASN A 28 6.78 -3.48 -6.44
C ASN A 28 7.96 -2.51 -6.40
N GLN A 29 8.71 -2.37 -7.50
CA GLN A 29 9.83 -1.44 -7.61
C GLN A 29 9.35 0.01 -7.52
N LEU A 30 8.29 0.36 -8.27
CA LEU A 30 7.67 1.70 -8.21
C LEU A 30 7.08 1.99 -6.83
N ASP A 31 6.46 1.02 -6.17
CA ASP A 31 5.95 1.20 -4.79
C ASP A 31 7.10 1.39 -3.78
N ARG A 32 8.23 0.70 -3.94
CA ARG A 32 9.44 0.92 -3.12
C ARG A 32 10.03 2.31 -3.37
N GLN A 33 10.15 2.72 -4.63
CA GLN A 33 10.64 4.05 -5.01
C GLN A 33 9.76 5.15 -4.45
N ARG A 34 8.43 5.03 -4.60
CA ARG A 34 7.44 5.94 -3.99
C ARG A 34 7.64 6.08 -2.49
N LYS A 35 7.84 4.97 -1.77
CA LYS A 35 8.07 4.99 -0.32
C LYS A 35 9.37 5.69 0.04
N ARG A 36 10.47 5.41 -0.68
CA ARG A 36 11.76 6.09 -0.50
C ARG A 36 11.64 7.59 -0.72
N MET A 37 11.06 8.03 -1.84
CA MET A 37 10.90 9.46 -2.15
C MET A 37 10.01 10.19 -1.14
N ARG A 38 8.97 9.53 -0.60
CA ARG A 38 8.19 10.11 0.52
C ARG A 38 9.00 10.27 1.79
N ALA A 39 9.85 9.29 2.11
CA ALA A 39 10.75 9.39 3.27
C ALA A 39 11.77 10.52 3.07
N ASP A 40 12.34 10.65 1.87
CA ASP A 40 13.30 11.71 1.56
C ASP A 40 12.66 13.10 1.58
N LEU A 41 11.44 13.25 1.07
CA LEU A 41 10.65 14.48 1.19
C LEU A 41 10.39 14.83 2.67
N SER A 42 10.04 13.84 3.50
CA SER A 42 9.85 14.04 4.94
C SER A 42 11.15 14.51 5.61
N ARG A 43 12.29 13.88 5.28
CA ARG A 43 13.62 14.26 5.78
C ARG A 43 14.00 15.67 5.33
N ALA A 44 13.77 16.03 4.07
CA ALA A 44 14.02 17.37 3.54
C ALA A 44 13.18 18.42 4.28
N ASN A 45 11.88 18.16 4.49
CA ASN A 45 11.02 19.04 5.29
C ASN A 45 11.50 19.17 6.74
N ALA A 46 11.96 18.07 7.36
CA ALA A 46 12.51 18.11 8.71
C ALA A 46 13.81 18.92 8.79
N ARG A 47 14.71 18.79 7.80
CA ARG A 47 15.91 19.63 7.68
C ARG A 47 15.55 21.10 7.54
N ALA A 48 14.59 21.43 6.67
CA ALA A 48 14.12 22.81 6.49
C ALA A 48 13.52 23.39 7.79
N ARG A 49 12.77 22.60 8.56
CA ARG A 49 12.25 23.02 9.88
C ARG A 49 13.37 23.32 10.86
N ARG A 50 14.35 22.40 11.00
CA ARG A 50 15.51 22.61 11.87
C ARG A 50 16.33 23.84 11.45
N ALA A 51 16.52 24.05 10.15
CA ALA A 51 17.22 25.21 9.64
C ALA A 51 16.49 26.52 9.99
N ARG A 52 15.15 26.55 9.91
CA ARG A 52 14.33 27.69 10.34
C ARG A 52 14.47 27.97 11.83
N GLU A 53 14.38 26.94 12.67
CA GLU A 53 14.55 27.08 14.12
C GLU A 53 15.95 27.60 14.48
N GLN A 54 17.00 27.10 13.80
CA GLN A 54 18.36 27.59 13.99
C GLN A 54 18.53 29.02 13.51
N LEU A 55 17.92 29.38 12.38
CA LEU A 55 17.94 30.73 11.85
C LEU A 55 17.30 31.69 12.87
N GLN A 56 16.11 31.36 13.37
CA GLN A 56 15.43 32.16 14.39
C GLN A 56 16.29 32.37 15.64
N LYS A 57 16.85 31.28 16.20
CA LYS A 57 17.73 31.36 17.38
C LYS A 57 18.98 32.21 17.12
N LYS A 58 19.58 32.14 15.93
CA LYS A 58 20.76 32.92 15.58
C LYS A 58 20.41 34.39 15.32
N THR A 59 19.23 34.69 14.76
CA THR A 59 18.76 36.07 14.60
C THR A 59 18.45 36.72 15.94
N GLU A 60 17.84 35.99 16.89
CA GLU A 60 17.63 36.45 18.27
C GLU A 60 18.97 36.74 18.96
N ARG A 61 19.95 35.83 18.85
CA ARG A 61 21.31 36.05 19.37
C ARG A 61 22.01 37.24 18.72
N LEU A 62 21.82 37.46 17.42
CA LEU A 62 22.41 38.59 16.73
C LEU A 62 21.85 39.93 17.23
N ALA A 63 20.58 39.97 17.63
CA ALA A 63 19.94 41.13 18.22
C ALA A 63 20.51 41.43 19.63
N SER A 64 20.76 40.40 20.44
CA SER A 64 21.30 40.55 21.80
C SER A 64 22.82 40.75 21.86
N THR A 65 23.56 40.43 20.80
CA THR A 65 25.03 40.51 20.79
C THR A 65 25.51 41.91 20.40
N THR A 66 26.35 42.52 21.24
CA THR A 66 26.94 43.86 21.00
C THR A 66 28.33 43.78 20.35
N ALA A 67 29.12 42.75 20.65
CA ALA A 67 30.49 42.58 20.16
C ALA A 67 30.58 42.47 18.62
N LYS A 68 31.34 43.38 17.98
CA LYS A 68 31.40 43.51 16.51
C LYS A 68 31.85 42.24 15.78
N LYS A 69 32.90 41.56 16.26
CA LYS A 69 33.42 40.32 15.66
C LYS A 69 32.38 39.19 15.72
N ALA A 70 31.80 38.95 16.89
CA ALA A 70 30.75 37.94 17.09
C ALA A 70 29.51 38.21 16.22
N ARG A 71 29.08 39.47 16.08
CA ARG A 71 27.98 39.84 15.17
C ARG A 71 28.31 39.52 13.72
N GLN A 72 29.53 39.79 13.25
CA GLN A 72 29.93 39.47 11.89
C GLN A 72 29.90 37.96 11.62
N GLU A 73 30.37 37.14 12.56
CA GLU A 73 30.29 35.68 12.46
C GLU A 73 28.85 35.18 12.46
N LEU A 74 27.99 35.70 13.35
CA LEU A 74 26.57 35.36 13.36
C LEU A 74 25.88 35.71 12.03
N ARG A 75 26.20 36.88 11.43
CA ARG A 75 25.69 37.25 10.10
C ARG A 75 26.12 36.26 9.02
N LYS A 76 27.39 35.83 9.01
CA LYS A 76 27.88 34.81 8.06
C LYS A 76 27.12 33.50 8.24
N GLN A 77 26.94 33.06 9.48
CA GLN A 77 26.20 31.84 9.79
C GLN A 77 24.72 31.92 9.37
N ILE A 78 24.06 33.06 9.58
CA ILE A 78 22.67 33.29 9.16
C ILE A 78 22.57 33.20 7.63
N ARG A 79 23.45 33.90 6.89
CA ARG A 79 23.48 33.82 5.41
C ARG A 79 23.67 32.39 4.90
N ASN A 80 24.52 31.60 5.57
CA ASN A 80 24.71 30.20 5.21
C ASN A 80 23.47 29.35 5.48
N LEU A 81 22.76 29.60 6.59
CA LEU A 81 21.50 28.92 6.91
C LEU A 81 20.38 29.30 5.95
N GLU A 82 20.30 30.58 5.53
CA GLU A 82 19.35 31.05 4.51
C GLU A 82 19.56 30.32 3.19
N LYS A 83 20.82 30.26 2.72
CA LYS A 83 21.19 29.50 1.52
C LYS A 83 20.79 28.03 1.64
N LEU A 84 21.09 27.39 2.77
CA LEU A 84 20.70 25.99 3.02
C LEU A 84 19.17 25.80 3.03
N LEU A 85 18.43 26.76 3.58
CA LEU A 85 16.98 26.72 3.62
C LEU A 85 16.41 26.82 2.19
N ASP A 86 16.98 27.67 1.35
CA ASP A 86 16.54 27.81 -0.04
C ASP A 86 16.93 26.61 -0.91
N THR A 87 18.11 26.01 -0.71
CA THR A 87 18.46 24.75 -1.40
C THR A 87 17.52 23.62 -0.98
N THR A 88 17.27 23.44 0.31
CA THR A 88 16.35 22.39 0.81
C THR A 88 14.91 22.58 0.36
N LYS A 89 14.44 23.83 0.21
CA LYS A 89 13.14 24.13 -0.42
C LYS A 89 13.12 23.68 -1.89
N ARG A 90 14.16 24.00 -2.66
CA ARG A 90 14.27 23.62 -4.08
C ARG A 90 14.31 22.10 -4.24
N GLU A 91 15.12 21.42 -3.44
CA GLU A 91 15.17 19.94 -3.38
C GLU A 91 13.79 19.35 -3.05
N ALA A 92 13.08 19.91 -2.05
CA ALA A 92 11.75 19.43 -1.70
C ALA A 92 10.73 19.64 -2.84
N VAL A 93 10.86 20.70 -3.64
CA VAL A 93 10.02 20.93 -4.83
C VAL A 93 10.35 19.92 -5.91
N GLN A 94 11.64 19.65 -6.18
CA GLN A 94 12.06 18.61 -7.14
C GLN A 94 11.54 17.23 -6.73
N LEU A 95 11.75 16.82 -5.47
CA LEU A 95 11.25 15.56 -4.94
C LEU A 95 9.71 15.41 -5.06
N ARG A 96 8.96 16.51 -4.97
CA ARG A 96 7.50 16.50 -5.20
C ARG A 96 7.15 16.25 -6.66
N LYS A 97 7.87 16.89 -7.59
CA LYS A 97 7.68 16.70 -9.04
C LYS A 97 7.99 15.27 -9.44
N ASP A 98 9.13 14.75 -9.01
CA ASP A 98 9.55 13.38 -9.35
C ASP A 98 8.61 12.34 -8.72
N LEU A 99 8.15 12.58 -7.48
CA LEU A 99 7.15 11.73 -6.84
C LEU A 99 5.83 11.71 -7.63
N ALA A 100 5.43 12.83 -8.24
CA ALA A 100 4.21 12.87 -9.05
C ALA A 100 4.32 11.98 -10.29
N VAL A 101 5.48 12.00 -10.97
CA VAL A 101 5.76 11.11 -12.11
C VAL A 101 5.72 9.65 -11.67
N VAL A 102 6.43 9.29 -10.60
CA VAL A 102 6.43 7.92 -10.07
C VAL A 102 5.02 7.47 -9.68
N LEU A 103 4.18 8.36 -9.14
CA LEU A 103 2.78 8.03 -8.82
C LEU A 103 1.93 7.76 -10.07
N GLN A 104 2.16 8.50 -11.16
CA GLN A 104 1.50 8.26 -12.45
C GLN A 104 1.93 6.90 -13.03
N ASP A 105 3.23 6.62 -13.05
CA ASP A 105 3.77 5.34 -13.53
C ASP A 105 3.23 4.17 -12.71
N LEU A 106 3.13 4.35 -11.40
CA LEU A 106 2.59 3.34 -10.49
C LEU A 106 1.10 3.09 -10.79
N LYS A 107 0.32 4.13 -11.09
CA LYS A 107 -1.08 3.99 -11.50
C LYS A 107 -1.18 3.19 -12.79
N SER A 108 -0.35 3.48 -13.78
CA SER A 108 -0.28 2.74 -15.05
C SER A 108 0.15 1.29 -14.83
N ALA A 109 1.23 1.05 -14.07
CA ALA A 109 1.72 -0.28 -13.74
C ALA A 109 0.68 -1.12 -13.00
N ARG A 110 -0.11 -0.53 -12.11
CA ARG A 110 -1.24 -1.21 -11.44
C ARG A 110 -2.34 -1.61 -12.41
N LYS A 111 -2.66 -0.77 -13.41
CA LYS A 111 -3.59 -1.13 -14.47
C LYS A 111 -3.06 -2.32 -15.28
N HIS A 112 -1.81 -2.27 -15.73
CA HIS A 112 -1.20 -3.37 -16.47
C HIS A 112 -1.16 -4.67 -15.66
N LEU A 113 -0.84 -4.60 -14.37
CA LEU A 113 -0.92 -5.76 -13.47
C LEU A 113 -2.35 -6.30 -13.36
N ALA A 114 -3.34 -5.42 -13.25
CA ALA A 114 -4.75 -5.83 -13.21
C ALA A 114 -5.18 -6.53 -14.51
N HIS A 115 -4.79 -5.99 -15.67
CA HIS A 115 -5.00 -6.65 -16.97
C HIS A 115 -4.30 -8.01 -17.05
N ALA A 116 -3.05 -8.09 -16.59
CA ALA A 116 -2.28 -9.34 -16.55
C ALA A 116 -2.99 -10.41 -15.71
N LEU A 117 -3.47 -10.05 -14.52
CA LEU A 117 -4.25 -10.94 -13.65
C LEU A 117 -5.60 -11.32 -14.26
N HIS A 118 -6.23 -10.42 -15.02
CA HIS A 118 -7.49 -10.71 -15.69
C HIS A 118 -7.30 -11.74 -16.81
N ILE A 119 -6.28 -11.55 -17.66
CA ILE A 119 -5.90 -12.50 -18.72
C ILE A 119 -5.55 -13.86 -18.09
N ASP A 120 -4.76 -13.87 -17.02
CA ASP A 120 -4.41 -15.09 -16.27
C ASP A 120 -5.65 -15.87 -15.82
N ARG A 121 -6.63 -15.18 -15.23
CA ARG A 121 -7.90 -15.77 -14.80
C ARG A 121 -8.75 -16.25 -15.97
N ALA A 122 -8.81 -15.50 -17.07
CA ALA A 122 -9.57 -15.86 -18.26
C ALA A 122 -9.00 -17.14 -18.89
N MET A 123 -7.67 -17.21 -19.06
CA MET A 123 -7.00 -18.42 -19.56
C MET A 123 -7.22 -19.62 -18.62
N GLY A 124 -7.18 -19.40 -17.30
CA GLY A 124 -7.49 -20.44 -16.32
C GLY A 124 -8.95 -20.89 -16.35
N LYS A 125 -9.90 -20.06 -16.79
CA LYS A 125 -11.29 -20.50 -17.07
C LYS A 125 -11.35 -21.35 -18.33
N VAL A 126 -10.75 -20.89 -19.43
CA VAL A 126 -10.69 -21.63 -20.71
C VAL A 126 -10.09 -23.02 -20.51
N GLN A 127 -8.96 -23.13 -19.80
CA GLN A 127 -8.34 -24.42 -19.49
C GLN A 127 -9.26 -25.35 -18.69
N ARG A 128 -10.01 -24.80 -17.71
CA ARG A 128 -10.99 -25.58 -16.94
C ARG A 128 -12.17 -26.03 -17.79
N ASP A 129 -12.67 -25.19 -18.68
CA ASP A 129 -13.80 -25.52 -19.55
C ASP A 129 -13.39 -26.58 -20.58
N LEU A 130 -12.19 -26.49 -21.15
CA LEU A 130 -11.61 -27.54 -21.99
C LEU A 130 -11.46 -28.87 -21.24
N ALA A 131 -10.91 -28.84 -20.01
CA ALA A 131 -10.78 -30.03 -19.17
C ALA A 131 -12.15 -30.64 -18.77
N ARG A 132 -13.19 -29.81 -18.61
CA ARG A 132 -14.56 -30.28 -18.34
C ARG A 132 -15.19 -30.93 -19.57
N LYS A 133 -15.02 -30.33 -20.76
CA LYS A 133 -15.53 -30.88 -22.03
C LYS A 133 -14.88 -32.23 -22.37
N THR A 134 -13.58 -32.41 -22.12
CA THR A 134 -12.89 -33.69 -22.34
C THR A 134 -13.30 -34.75 -21.32
N LYS A 135 -13.54 -34.38 -20.05
CA LYS A 135 -14.05 -35.30 -19.02
C LYS A 135 -15.53 -35.67 -19.21
N ALA A 136 -16.36 -34.79 -19.78
CA ALA A 136 -17.76 -35.07 -20.07
C ALA A 136 -17.93 -36.19 -21.11
N LYS A 137 -16.96 -36.38 -22.01
CA LYS A 137 -16.93 -37.46 -23.02
C LYS A 137 -16.54 -38.84 -22.44
N LYS A 138 -16.16 -38.93 -21.16
CA LYS A 138 -15.81 -40.18 -20.45
C LYS A 138 -16.74 -40.49 -19.26
N ARG A 139 -18.03 -40.15 -19.35
CA ARG A 139 -19.03 -40.71 -18.42
C ARG A 139 -19.52 -42.04 -18.99
N PRO A 140 -19.37 -43.18 -18.29
CA PRO A 140 -20.05 -44.40 -18.71
C PRO A 140 -21.55 -44.14 -18.66
N ALA A 141 -22.25 -44.49 -19.74
CA ALA A 141 -23.70 -44.50 -19.81
C ALA A 141 -24.22 -45.37 -18.64
N LYS A 142 -24.74 -44.72 -17.59
CA LYS A 142 -25.52 -45.43 -16.59
C LYS A 142 -26.81 -45.86 -17.29
N LYS A 143 -26.93 -47.18 -17.46
CA LYS A 143 -28.11 -47.89 -17.93
C LYS A 143 -29.37 -47.25 -17.33
N ALA A 144 -30.30 -46.90 -18.21
CA ALA A 144 -31.69 -46.71 -17.85
C ALA A 144 -32.20 -48.03 -17.25
N ALA A 145 -32.54 -48.02 -15.97
CA ALA A 145 -33.34 -49.06 -15.35
C ALA A 145 -34.68 -48.44 -14.97
N ALA A 146 -35.72 -49.18 -15.33
CA ALA A 146 -37.11 -48.78 -15.39
C ALA A 146 -37.75 -48.45 -14.04
N LYS A 147 -38.83 -47.67 -14.15
CA LYS A 147 -39.99 -47.47 -13.28
C LYS A 147 -40.08 -48.33 -12.00
N ALA A 148 -40.35 -47.68 -10.87
CA ALA A 148 -41.30 -48.16 -9.88
C ALA A 148 -41.94 -46.99 -9.12
N THR A 149 -43.21 -46.74 -9.43
CA THR A 149 -44.17 -45.98 -8.63
C THR A 149 -44.63 -46.82 -7.43
N VAL A 150 -44.45 -46.35 -6.18
CA VAL A 150 -45.27 -46.77 -5.02
C VAL A 150 -45.40 -45.61 -4.03
N ALA A 151 -46.60 -45.50 -3.45
CA ALA A 151 -47.15 -44.34 -2.77
C ALA A 151 -46.96 -44.30 -1.24
N LYS A 152 -47.15 -43.08 -0.69
CA LYS A 152 -47.65 -42.68 0.65
C LYS A 152 -46.84 -43.00 1.93
N LYS A 153 -46.48 -41.93 2.67
CA LYS A 153 -46.92 -41.73 4.09
C LYS A 153 -46.79 -40.26 4.55
N LYS A 154 -47.92 -39.65 4.95
CA LYS A 154 -48.04 -38.37 5.69
C LYS A 154 -47.56 -38.56 7.14
N VAL A 155 -46.84 -37.60 7.74
CA VAL A 155 -47.07 -37.08 9.12
C VAL A 155 -46.56 -35.63 9.24
N ALA A 156 -47.30 -34.83 10.02
CA ALA A 156 -47.31 -33.38 10.18
C ALA A 156 -46.01 -32.70 10.66
N ARG A 157 -45.76 -31.48 10.16
CA ARG A 157 -44.87 -30.49 10.80
C ARG A 157 -45.70 -29.36 11.42
N LYS A 158 -45.56 -29.22 12.74
CA LYS A 158 -46.16 -28.17 13.58
C LYS A 158 -45.72 -26.76 13.15
N LYS A 159 -46.65 -25.81 13.24
CA LYS A 159 -46.47 -24.35 13.13
C LYS A 159 -45.74 -23.78 14.35
N ALA A 160 -44.89 -22.77 14.13
CA ALA A 160 -44.65 -21.60 14.98
C ALA A 160 -43.78 -20.59 14.18
N VAL A 161 -44.36 -19.60 13.50
CA VAL A 161 -44.59 -18.20 13.93
C VAL A 161 -43.31 -17.35 14.05
N ARG A 162 -43.13 -16.49 13.03
CA ARG A 162 -42.63 -15.09 12.97
C ARG A 162 -41.75 -14.54 14.15
N LYS A 163 -40.61 -13.91 13.80
CA LYS A 163 -40.46 -12.45 13.59
C LYS A 163 -39.03 -12.06 13.16
N PRO A 164 -38.85 -10.96 12.39
CA PRO A 164 -37.56 -10.47 11.90
C PRO A 164 -36.94 -9.45 12.88
N ALA A 165 -35.61 -9.39 12.98
CA ALA A 165 -34.92 -8.35 13.73
C ALA A 165 -34.19 -7.40 12.76
N ALA A 166 -34.75 -6.19 12.63
CA ALA A 166 -34.07 -5.01 12.13
C ALA A 166 -34.07 -3.94 13.22
N SER A 167 -32.90 -3.34 13.52
CA SER A 167 -32.68 -1.95 13.99
C SER A 167 -31.26 -1.86 14.57
N LYS A 168 -30.32 -1.10 14.00
CA LYS A 168 -30.07 0.33 14.23
C LYS A 168 -30.23 0.75 15.70
N LYS A 169 -29.10 1.07 16.37
CA LYS A 169 -29.00 2.26 17.24
C LYS A 169 -27.55 2.74 17.38
N VAL A 170 -27.41 4.02 17.07
CA VAL A 170 -26.29 4.94 17.32
C VAL A 170 -26.44 5.50 18.73
N ALA A 171 -25.33 5.76 19.46
CA ALA A 171 -25.01 7.07 20.09
C ALA A 171 -24.19 7.01 21.41
N LYS A 172 -23.14 7.85 21.43
CA LYS A 172 -22.67 8.80 22.48
C LYS A 172 -22.01 8.32 23.80
N LYS A 173 -20.69 8.51 23.86
CA LYS A 173 -19.90 9.54 24.61
C LYS A 173 -20.19 9.78 26.12
N LYS A 174 -19.16 9.56 26.96
CA LYS A 174 -18.64 10.29 28.17
C LYS A 174 -17.70 9.32 28.94
N SER A 175 -16.63 9.64 29.69
CA SER A 175 -15.85 10.82 30.05
C SER A 175 -14.73 10.40 31.04
N ALA A 176 -13.54 11.02 30.95
CA ALA A 176 -12.58 11.43 32.01
C ALA A 176 -11.77 10.42 32.89
N ALA A 177 -10.63 10.96 33.40
CA ALA A 177 -9.58 10.48 34.33
C ALA A 177 -8.45 9.60 33.73
N LYS A 178 -7.18 9.98 33.51
CA LYS A 178 -6.14 10.86 34.14
C LYS A 178 -5.56 10.32 35.45
N GLN A 179 -4.38 9.67 35.40
CA GLN A 179 -3.13 9.98 36.14
C GLN A 179 -2.07 8.85 36.01
N THR A 180 -0.93 9.13 35.35
CA THR A 180 0.44 9.31 35.90
C THR A 180 1.22 8.03 36.20
N SER A 181 2.22 7.73 35.37
CA SER A 181 3.45 7.06 35.80
C SER A 181 4.66 7.90 35.39
N SER A 182 5.60 7.96 36.31
CA SER A 182 6.58 9.01 36.52
C SER A 182 7.84 8.87 35.67
N LYS A 183 8.41 10.03 35.33
CA LYS A 183 9.81 10.21 34.93
C LYS A 183 10.73 9.71 36.05
N LYS A 184 11.74 8.91 35.71
CA LYS A 184 13.00 8.83 36.45
C LYS A 184 14.16 9.06 35.48
N THR A 185 14.81 10.19 35.66
CA THR A 185 16.12 10.59 35.12
C THR A 185 17.24 9.74 35.73
N PRO A 186 18.28 9.34 35.00
CA PRO A 186 19.53 8.88 35.59
C PRO A 186 20.44 10.08 35.89
N ASP A 187 20.82 10.21 37.16
CA ASP A 187 21.79 11.18 37.66
C ASP A 187 23.23 10.75 37.37
N ARG A 188 24.10 11.73 37.20
CA ARG A 188 25.52 11.61 36.84
C ARG A 188 26.37 12.02 38.06
N GLN A 189 27.42 11.23 38.35
CA GLN A 189 28.66 11.57 39.09
C GLN A 189 28.62 11.73 40.62
N LYS A 190 29.35 10.84 41.31
CA LYS A 190 30.44 11.21 42.24
C LYS A 190 31.60 10.23 42.06
N ALA A 191 32.75 10.77 41.65
CA ALA A 191 34.05 10.16 41.84
C ALA A 191 34.69 10.90 43.01
N ALA A 192 35.24 10.14 43.96
CA ALA A 192 36.17 10.57 44.98
C ALA A 192 37.40 9.66 44.84
#